data_AF-A0A1F8MJM6-F1
#
_entry.id   AF-A0A1F8MJM6-F1
#
_cell.length_a   1.000
_cell.length_b   1.000
_cell.length_c   1.000
_cell.angle_alpha   90.00
_cell.angle_beta   90.00
_cell.angle_gamma   90.00
#
_symmetry.space_group_name_H-M   'P 1'
#
loop_
_entity.id
_entity.type
_entity.pdbx_description
1 polymer ?
#
loop_
_entity_poly.entity_id
_entity_poly.type
_entity_poly.pdbx_seq_one_letter_code
_entity_poly.pdbx_strand_id
1 'polypeptide(L)' 'MPDFDEEGNKYDELKKMANIATDLQLSGKMRVQAINLLGDMATHESLLVLLNLAANDKLNIDERDLALKRAREIVKKGR' A
#
# COMPACT_ATOMS: atom_id res chain seq x y z
N MET A 1 -20.29 -19.37 -16.58
CA MET A 1 -20.62 -18.34 -15.56
C MET A 1 -19.38 -17.46 -15.50
N PRO A 2 -19.44 -16.17 -15.87
CA PRO A 2 -18.23 -15.38 -16.04
C PRO A 2 -17.76 -14.80 -14.70
N ASP A 3 -16.44 -14.87 -14.48
CA ASP A 3 -15.67 -14.53 -13.28
C ASP A 3 -15.68 -13.01 -12.94
N PHE A 4 -16.83 -12.44 -12.60
CA PHE A 4 -16.96 -10.99 -12.33
C PHE A 4 -16.57 -10.55 -10.90
N ASP A 5 -16.22 -11.47 -10.00
CA ASP A 5 -16.08 -11.15 -8.56
C ASP A 5 -14.63 -11.01 -8.05
N GLU A 6 -13.60 -11.45 -8.80
CA GLU A 6 -12.21 -11.44 -8.29
C GLU A 6 -11.50 -10.08 -8.41
N GLU A 7 -11.74 -9.31 -9.48
CA GLU A 7 -11.07 -8.02 -9.69
C GLU A 7 -11.62 -6.92 -8.77
N GLY A 8 -12.93 -6.90 -8.52
CA GLY A 8 -13.56 -5.96 -7.58
C GLY A 8 -13.05 -6.14 -6.15
N ASN A 9 -12.81 -7.39 -5.75
CA ASN A 9 -12.33 -7.70 -4.41
C ASN A 9 -10.88 -7.21 -4.18
N LYS A 10 -9.99 -7.36 -5.17
CA LYS A 10 -8.60 -6.87 -5.08
C LYS A 10 -8.52 -5.35 -4.98
N TYR A 11 -9.38 -4.64 -5.71
CA TYR A 11 -9.45 -3.19 -5.63
C TYR A 11 -9.95 -2.71 -4.26
N ASP A 12 -10.93 -3.41 -3.69
CA ASP A 12 -11.44 -3.14 -2.35
C ASP A 12 -10.41 -3.41 -1.26
N GLU A 13 -9.62 -4.47 -1.40
CA GLU A 13 -8.50 -4.76 -0.49
C GLU A 13 -7.42 -3.67 -0.55
N LEU A 14 -7.02 -3.25 -1.75
CA LEU A 14 -6.06 -2.16 -1.94
C LEU A 14 -6.54 -0.87 -1.26
N LYS A 15 -7.81 -0.52 -1.46
CA LYS A 15 -8.40 0.69 -0.88
C LYS A 15 -8.47 0.61 0.65
N LYS A 16 -8.82 -0.56 1.20
CA LYS A 16 -8.81 -0.79 2.66
C LYS A 16 -7.41 -0.63 3.23
N MET A 17 -6.40 -1.23 2.61
CA MET A 17 -5.01 -1.11 3.07
C MET A 17 -4.49 0.32 2.97
N ALA A 18 -4.80 1.03 1.88
CA ALA A 18 -4.46 2.44 1.72
C ALA A 18 -5.07 3.30 2.85
N ASN A 19 -6.36 3.10 3.16
CA ASN A 19 -7.02 3.82 4.23
C ASN A 19 -6.34 3.56 5.59
N ILE A 20 -6.08 2.30 5.92
CA ILE A 20 -5.39 1.92 7.17
C ILE A 20 -4.00 2.56 7.23
N ALA A 21 -3.23 2.54 6.13
CA ALA A 21 -1.89 3.12 6.07
C ALA A 21 -1.86 4.65 6.24
N THR A 22 -2.98 5.34 5.97
CA THR A 22 -3.11 6.80 6.13
C THR A 22 -3.80 7.24 7.42
N ASP A 23 -4.39 6.31 8.17
CA ASP A 23 -5.18 6.65 9.35
C ASP A 23 -4.27 6.92 10.56
N LEU A 24 -4.16 8.20 10.91
CA LEU A 24 -3.37 8.67 12.05
C LEU A 24 -4.02 8.35 13.41
N GLN A 25 -5.30 7.95 13.43
CA GLN A 25 -5.97 7.47 14.64
C GLN A 25 -5.58 6.03 14.98
N LEU A 26 -5.07 5.28 14.00
CA LEU A 26 -4.53 3.93 14.23
C LEU A 26 -3.10 3.98 14.76
N SER A 27 -2.68 2.88 15.39
CA SER A 27 -1.29 2.74 15.84
C SER A 27 -0.32 2.72 14.65
N GLY A 28 0.89 3.24 14.83
CA GLY A 28 1.93 3.16 13.79
C GLY A 28 2.24 1.72 13.37
N LYS A 29 2.11 0.74 14.28
CA LYS A 29 2.26 -0.69 13.97
C LYS A 29 1.24 -1.17 12.95
N MET A 30 -0.01 -0.74 13.06
CA MET A 30 -1.07 -1.08 12.09
C MET A 30 -0.80 -0.43 10.74
N ARG A 31 -0.37 0.84 10.71
CA ARG A 31 0.01 1.52 9.46
C ARG A 31 1.17 0.81 8.77
N VAL A 32 2.22 0.45 9.52
CA VAL A 32 3.37 -0.33 9.01
C VAL A 32 2.95 -1.67 8.43
N GLN A 33 2.02 -2.38 9.08
CA GLN A 33 1.50 -3.64 8.54
C GLN A 33 0.76 -3.42 7.22
N ALA A 34 -0.08 -2.40 7.13
CA ALA A 34 -0.78 -2.06 5.88
C ALA A 34 0.18 -1.68 4.75
N ILE A 35 1.24 -0.91 5.04
CA ILE A 35 2.30 -0.59 4.06
C ILE A 35 2.99 -1.85 3.54
N ASN A 36 3.27 -2.83 4.41
CA ASN A 36 3.86 -4.10 3.98
C ASN A 36 2.92 -4.90 3.09
N LEU A 37 1.63 -5.00 3.46
CA LEU A 37 0.63 -5.69 2.65
C LEU A 37 0.48 -5.07 1.27
N LEU A 38 0.48 -3.73 1.17
CA LEU A 38 0.51 -3.02 -0.12
C LEU A 38 1.75 -3.41 -0.94
N GLY A 39 2.92 -3.54 -0.31
CA GLY A 39 4.14 -4.01 -0.97
C GLY A 39 4.04 -5.44 -1.49
N ASP A 40 3.38 -6.33 -0.75
CA ASP A 40 3.21 -7.74 -1.09
C ASP A 40 2.22 -7.96 -2.24
N MET A 41 1.22 -7.08 -2.40
CA MET A 41 0.30 -7.09 -3.55
C MET A 41 1.05 -6.98 -4.88
N ALA A 42 2.12 -6.17 -4.92
CA ALA A 42 3.03 -6.02 -6.07
C ALA A 42 2.33 -5.76 -7.41
N THR A 43 1.27 -4.94 -7.40
CA THR A 43 0.57 -4.44 -8.60
C THR A 43 0.94 -2.98 -8.90
N HIS A 44 0.63 -2.50 -10.10
CA HIS A 44 0.84 -1.10 -10.48
C HIS A 44 0.09 -0.13 -9.55
N GLU A 45 -1.15 -0.45 -9.19
CA GLU A 45 -1.97 0.36 -8.29
C GLU A 45 -1.34 0.41 -6.89
N SER A 46 -0.85 -0.71 -6.37
CA SER A 46 -0.19 -0.76 -5.07
C SER A 46 1.10 0.08 -5.04
N LEU A 47 1.83 0.12 -6.15
CA LEU A 47 3.00 0.98 -6.32
C LEU A 47 2.62 2.46 -6.24
N LEU A 48 1.56 2.89 -6.93
CA LEU A 48 1.09 4.28 -6.88
C LEU A 48 0.66 4.67 -5.46
N VAL A 49 -0.03 3.77 -4.75
CA VAL A 49 -0.40 4.00 -3.34
C VAL A 49 0.85 4.17 -2.48
N LEU A 50 1.85 3.28 -2.60
CA LEU A 50 3.09 3.37 -1.82
C LEU A 50 3.87 4.67 -2.09
N LEU A 51 3.91 5.13 -3.33
CA LEU A 51 4.55 6.41 -3.67
C LEU A 51 3.79 7.60 -3.07
N ASN A 52 2.45 7.56 -3.09
CA ASN A 52 1.62 8.57 -2.41
C ASN A 52 1.86 8.59 -0.90
N LEU A 53 2.03 7.41 -0.26
CA LEU A 53 2.36 7.31 1.17
C LEU A 53 3.75 7.87 1.47
N ALA A 54 4.76 7.58 0.63
CA ALA A 54 6.10 8.14 0.80
C ALA A 54 6.12 9.67 0.66
N ALA A 55 5.26 10.23 -0.19
CA ALA A 55 5.09 11.67 -0.37
C ALA A 55 4.20 12.34 0.70
N ASN A 56 3.49 11.57 1.53
CA ASN A 56 2.58 12.11 2.54
C ASN A 56 3.33 12.64 3.76
N ASP A 57 3.42 13.96 3.89
CA ASP A 57 4.11 14.68 4.97
C ASP A 57 3.44 14.53 6.35
N LYS A 58 2.20 14.04 6.40
CA LYS A 58 1.50 13.74 7.66
C LYS A 58 1.94 12.44 8.31
N LEU A 59 2.54 11.52 7.54
CA LEU A 59 3.11 10.28 8.07
C LEU A 59 4.50 10.55 8.66
N ASN A 60 4.91 9.73 9.63
CA ASN A 60 6.25 9.84 10.18
C ASN A 60 7.31 9.41 9.14
N ILE A 61 8.55 9.84 9.37
CA ILE A 61 9.67 9.60 8.43
C ILE A 61 9.89 8.10 8.20
N ASP A 62 9.76 7.27 9.23
CA ASP A 62 10.00 5.83 9.13
C ASP A 62 8.94 5.12 8.27
N GLU A 63 7.67 5.50 8.38
CA GLU A 63 6.57 5.00 7.56
C GLU A 63 6.75 5.42 6.10
N ARG A 64 7.17 6.66 5.85
CA ARG A 64 7.44 7.18 4.50
C ARG A 64 8.62 6.47 3.85
N ASP A 65 9.71 6.26 4.59
CA ASP A 65 10.88 5.53 4.11
C ASP A 65 10.55 4.05 3.85
N LEU A 66 9.73 3.43 4.72
CA LEU A 66 9.24 2.07 4.49
C LEU A 66 8.40 1.98 3.21
N ALA A 67 7.48 2.91 2.99
CA ALA A 67 6.66 2.93 1.78
C ALA A 67 7.53 3.06 0.52
N LEU A 68 8.56 3.91 0.56
CA LEU A 68 9.52 4.06 -0.54
C LEU A 68 10.34 2.79 -0.78
N LYS A 69 10.78 2.11 0.29
CA LYS A 69 11.48 0.81 0.20
C LYS A 69 10.60 -0.25 -0.47
N ARG A 70 9.32 -0.35 -0.09
CA ARG A 70 8.36 -1.28 -0.68
C ARG A 70 8.06 -0.95 -2.14
N ALA A 71 7.85 0.32 -2.48
CA ALA A 71 7.68 0.76 -3.87
C ALA A 71 8.87 0.35 -4.75
N ARG A 72 10.09 0.56 -4.25
CA ARG A 72 11.32 0.17 -4.95
C ARG A 72 11.41 -1.35 -5.18
N GLU A 73 10.94 -2.16 -4.23
CA GLU A 73 10.91 -3.62 -4.39
C GLU A 73 9.98 -4.07 -5.52
N ILE A 74 8.81 -3.43 -5.67
CA ILE A 74 7.88 -3.70 -6.77
C ILE A 74 8.56 -3.37 -8.11
N VAL A 75 9.13 -2.17 -8.25
CA VAL A 75 9.82 -1.73 -9.47
C VAL A 75 10.96 -2.69 -9.84
N LYS A 76 11.76 -3.13 -8.85
CA LYS A 76 12.87 -4.07 -9.08
C LYS A 76 12.42 -5.45 -9.55
N LYS A 77 11.24 -5.90 -9.14
CA LYS A 77 10.70 -7.20 -9.55
C LYS A 77 10.21 -7.21 -11.01
N GLY A 78 10.02 -6.03 -11.62
CA GLY A 78 9.66 -5.91 -13.03
C GLY A 78 8.36 -6.61 -13.41
N ARG A 79 7.42 -6.72 -12.46
CA ARG A 79 6.06 -7.21 -12.70
C ARG A 79 5.20 -6.11 -13.31
#